data_AF-A0A2T4DR37-F1
#
_entry.id   AF-A0A2T4DR37-F1
#
_cell.length_a   1.000
_cell.length_b   1.000
_cell.length_c   1.000
_cell.angle_alpha   90.00
_cell.angle_beta   90.00
_cell.angle_gamma   90.00
#
_symmetry.space_group_name_H-M   'P 1'
#
loop_
_entity.id
_entity.type
_entity.pdbx_description
1 polymer ?
#
loop_
_entity_poly.entity_id
_entity_poly.type
_entity_poly.pdbx_seq_one_letter_code
_entity_poly.pdbx_strand_id
1 'polypeptide(L)'
;MKSKFFVLFISALLLHKVAFGQDDEVDDSDDSYYLAQFSISSFFERYNSVDVGMLKSINNRGLGFHLGYIYDINSFYEENESNWFKNVNGLKLFLQYRFYIEEGSQYPSNSRTFFEIESAFYYVNFNSERIVGYECRNEFGDCEYYRYFDSEINRFLPSLYLKLGKEFDFDPLVITLTGGLGVRHIFDVSDIPKNPEPDKFFFTNGEANNMSSGTRFNLRLGILVGYKF
;
A
#
# COMPACT_ATOMS: atom_id res chain seq x y z
N MET A 1 -2.48 -1.18 -25.20
CA MET A 1 -3.30 -0.71 -24.05
C MET A 1 -2.60 0.27 -23.10
N LYS A 2 -1.53 0.98 -23.51
CA LYS A 2 -0.72 1.83 -22.59
C LYS A 2 -1.10 3.32 -22.56
N SER A 3 -1.95 3.80 -23.47
CA SER A 3 -2.25 5.24 -23.61
C SER A 3 -3.53 5.71 -22.92
N LYS A 4 -4.40 4.80 -22.46
CA LYS A 4 -5.73 5.16 -21.92
C LYS A 4 -5.71 5.53 -20.43
N PHE A 5 -4.71 5.06 -19.67
CA PHE A 5 -4.57 5.36 -18.25
C PHE A 5 -4.05 6.79 -17.99
N PHE A 6 -3.19 7.31 -18.87
CA PHE A 6 -2.62 8.65 -18.71
C PHE A 6 -3.66 9.76 -18.93
N VAL A 7 -4.61 9.53 -19.84
CA VAL A 7 -5.73 10.45 -20.11
C VAL A 7 -6.69 10.50 -18.92
N LEU A 8 -6.95 9.35 -18.27
CA LEU A 8 -7.79 9.26 -17.06
C LEU A 8 -7.18 10.03 -15.87
N PHE A 9 -5.85 9.99 -15.71
CA PHE A 9 -5.13 10.67 -14.64
C PHE A 9 -5.17 12.21 -14.79
N ILE A 10 -4.98 12.72 -16.02
CA ILE A 10 -5.07 14.16 -16.30
C ILE A 10 -6.51 14.67 -16.17
N SER A 11 -7.52 13.87 -16.56
CA SER A 11 -8.93 14.26 -16.38
C SER A 11 -9.35 14.31 -14.90
N ALA A 12 -8.79 13.49 -14.02
CA ALA A 12 -9.05 13.56 -12.58
C ALA A 12 -8.44 14.81 -11.92
N LEU A 13 -7.25 15.22 -12.37
CA LEU A 13 -6.58 16.46 -11.94
C LEU A 13 -7.32 17.73 -12.42
N LEU A 14 -7.95 17.68 -13.60
CA LEU A 14 -8.72 18.81 -14.15
C LEU A 14 -10.15 18.92 -13.56
N LEU A 15 -10.75 17.82 -13.11
CA LEU A 15 -12.05 17.83 -12.43
C LEU A 15 -12.01 18.51 -11.05
N HIS A 16 -10.84 18.58 -10.41
CA HIS A 16 -10.64 19.36 -9.18
C HIS A 16 -10.84 20.87 -9.37
N LYS A 17 -10.75 21.40 -10.59
CA LYS A 17 -11.02 22.83 -10.84
C LYS A 17 -12.47 23.13 -11.21
N VAL A 18 -13.27 22.12 -11.52
CA VAL A 18 -14.67 22.30 -11.97
C VAL A 18 -15.69 21.98 -10.88
N ALA A 19 -15.31 21.17 -9.87
CA ALA A 19 -16.20 20.87 -8.74
C ALA A 19 -16.20 21.93 -7.62
N PHE A 20 -15.27 22.89 -7.63
CA PHE A 20 -15.22 24.01 -6.71
C PHE A 20 -15.63 25.30 -7.43
N GLY A 21 -16.90 25.36 -7.81
CA GLY A 21 -17.57 26.63 -8.07
C GLY A 21 -17.65 27.40 -6.75
N GLN A 22 -17.22 28.66 -6.83
CA GLN A 22 -17.17 29.65 -5.76
C GLN A 22 -18.47 29.70 -4.93
N ASP A 23 -18.32 29.75 -3.62
CA ASP A 23 -19.04 30.72 -2.80
C ASP A 23 -17.99 31.46 -1.97
N ASP A 24 -17.77 32.71 -2.37
CA ASP A 24 -16.96 33.70 -1.69
C ASP A 24 -17.72 34.21 -0.45
N GLU A 25 -17.34 33.76 0.74
CA GLU A 25 -17.47 34.56 1.97
C GLU A 25 -16.17 34.39 2.77
N VAL A 26 -15.43 35.49 2.81
CA VAL A 26 -14.15 35.67 3.50
C VAL A 26 -14.41 35.71 5.00
N ASP A 27 -13.94 34.68 5.72
CA ASP A 27 -13.71 34.76 7.16
C ASP A 27 -12.20 34.58 7.40
N ASP A 28 -11.57 35.66 7.87
CA ASP A 28 -10.13 35.95 7.85
C ASP A 28 -9.30 35.18 8.92
N SER A 29 -9.63 33.91 9.17
CA SER A 29 -8.81 33.01 10.00
C SER A 29 -8.64 31.63 9.38
N ASP A 30 -8.50 31.58 8.05
CA ASP A 30 -8.38 30.32 7.33
C ASP A 30 -6.96 29.76 7.51
N ASP A 31 -6.75 28.94 8.55
CA ASP A 31 -5.53 28.16 8.85
C ASP A 31 -5.31 27.05 7.80
N SER A 32 -5.43 27.40 6.53
CA SER A 32 -5.23 26.51 5.41
C SER A 32 -3.76 26.50 5.00
N TYR A 33 -3.21 25.31 4.80
CA TYR A 33 -1.83 25.14 4.33
C TYR A 33 -1.70 23.85 3.54
N TYR A 34 -0.68 23.81 2.69
CA TYR A 34 -0.32 22.61 1.95
C TYR A 34 0.92 21.97 2.57
N LEU A 35 0.92 20.64 2.66
CA LEU A 35 2.10 19.85 3.03
C LEU A 35 2.52 19.00 1.85
N ALA A 36 3.75 19.18 1.39
CA ALA A 36 4.43 18.18 0.58
C ALA A 36 5.02 17.13 1.53
N GLN A 37 4.54 15.89 1.43
CA GLN A 37 4.88 14.83 2.38
C GLN A 37 5.75 13.76 1.74
N PHE A 38 6.70 13.27 2.51
CA PHE A 38 7.59 12.17 2.17
C PHE A 38 7.52 11.11 3.26
N SER A 39 7.45 9.85 2.86
CA SER A 39 7.55 8.71 3.77
C SER A 39 8.39 7.60 3.16
N ILE A 40 9.22 7.00 4.01
CA ILE A 40 9.88 5.74 3.71
C ILE A 40 9.10 4.69 4.48
N SER A 41 8.24 3.96 3.78
CA SER A 41 7.32 2.97 4.36
C SER A 41 8.03 1.66 4.76
N SER A 42 9.35 1.70 4.90
CA SER A 42 10.25 0.55 5.07
C SER A 42 10.18 -0.13 6.44
N PHE A 43 9.55 0.48 7.44
CA PHE A 43 9.66 -0.04 8.81
C PHE A 43 8.50 -0.95 9.25
N PHE A 44 7.33 -0.87 8.61
CA PHE A 44 6.14 -1.57 9.11
C PHE A 44 5.23 -2.18 8.03
N GLU A 45 5.60 -2.05 6.75
CA GLU A 45 4.86 -2.68 5.66
C GLU A 45 5.62 -3.88 5.08
N ARG A 46 4.88 -4.85 4.54
CA ARG A 46 5.47 -6.03 3.88
C ARG A 46 6.28 -5.69 2.62
N TYR A 47 5.96 -4.56 1.97
CA TYR A 47 6.63 -4.13 0.74
C TYR A 47 7.29 -2.78 0.99
N ASN A 48 8.61 -2.73 0.87
CA ASN A 48 9.36 -1.49 0.93
C ASN A 48 8.88 -0.54 -0.17
N SER A 49 8.71 0.73 0.18
CA SER A 49 8.39 1.78 -0.79
C SER A 49 8.92 3.13 -0.36
N VAL A 50 9.02 4.00 -1.35
CA VAL A 50 9.22 5.43 -1.18
C VAL A 50 7.94 6.09 -1.65
N ASP A 51 7.37 6.90 -0.76
CA ASP A 51 6.06 7.49 -0.97
C ASP A 51 6.19 9.01 -0.91
N VAL A 52 5.61 9.68 -1.92
CA VAL A 52 5.49 11.14 -1.99
C VAL A 52 4.03 11.52 -2.05
N GLY A 53 3.65 12.60 -1.38
CA GLY A 53 2.25 12.98 -1.28
C GLY A 53 2.04 14.45 -1.04
N MET A 54 0.77 14.83 -1.06
CA MET A 54 0.31 16.17 -0.71
C MET A 54 -0.89 16.06 0.23
N LEU A 55 -0.92 16.94 1.23
CA LEU A 55 -2.07 17.14 2.11
C LEU A 55 -2.45 18.61 2.10
N LYS A 56 -3.73 18.91 1.87
CA LYS A 56 -4.30 20.23 2.13
C LYS A 56 -5.04 20.18 3.45
N SER A 57 -4.63 21.00 4.41
CA SER A 57 -5.36 21.22 5.64
C SER A 57 -6.29 22.42 5.47
N ILE A 58 -7.54 22.30 5.92
CA ILE A 58 -8.56 23.34 5.90
C ILE A 58 -9.30 23.25 7.23
N ASN A 59 -9.07 24.22 8.11
CA ASN A 59 -9.65 24.25 9.46
C ASN A 59 -9.35 22.95 10.23
N ASN A 60 -10.40 22.23 10.62
CA ASN A 60 -10.32 20.97 11.35
C ASN A 60 -10.33 19.73 10.44
N ARG A 61 -10.09 19.88 9.13
CA ARG A 61 -10.09 18.78 8.16
C ARG A 61 -8.82 18.78 7.32
N GLY A 62 -8.43 17.60 6.87
CA GLY A 62 -7.33 17.42 5.92
C GLY A 62 -7.72 16.47 4.80
N LEU A 63 -7.37 16.83 3.56
CA LEU A 63 -7.53 15.99 2.38
C LEU A 63 -6.19 15.80 1.71
N GLY A 64 -5.80 14.56 1.45
CA GLY A 64 -4.48 14.28 0.89
C GLY A 64 -4.40 12.99 0.12
N PHE A 65 -3.29 12.82 -0.55
CA PHE A 65 -2.94 11.59 -1.25
C PHE A 65 -1.44 11.34 -1.20
N HIS A 66 -1.07 10.07 -1.30
CA HIS A 66 0.32 9.65 -1.51
C HIS A 66 0.41 8.67 -2.67
N LEU A 67 1.48 8.79 -3.44
CA LEU A 67 1.88 7.85 -4.46
C LEU A 67 3.19 7.20 -4.04
N GLY A 68 3.19 5.88 -4.01
CA GLY A 68 4.34 5.07 -3.61
C GLY A 68 4.86 4.22 -4.74
N TYR A 69 6.17 4.10 -4.83
CA TYR A 69 6.81 3.09 -5.67
C TYR A 69 7.33 1.95 -4.80
N ILE A 70 6.84 0.73 -5.04
CA ILE A 70 7.35 -0.48 -4.40
C ILE A 70 8.59 -0.91 -5.16
N TYR A 71 9.66 -1.13 -4.42
CA TYR A 71 10.90 -1.64 -4.95
C TYR A 71 11.42 -2.76 -4.09
N ASP A 72 12.09 -3.68 -4.74
CA ASP A 72 12.78 -4.77 -4.11
C ASP A 72 14.01 -4.23 -3.38
N ILE A 73 14.04 -4.39 -2.05
CA ILE A 73 15.28 -4.26 -1.29
C ILE A 73 15.57 -5.63 -0.70
N ASN A 74 15.96 -6.58 -1.55
CA ASN A 74 16.54 -7.85 -1.13
C ASN A 74 17.79 -7.69 -0.25
N SER A 75 18.30 -6.46 -0.01
CA SER A 75 19.59 -6.20 0.61
C SER A 75 19.59 -5.79 2.10
N PHE A 76 18.46 -5.82 2.83
CA PHE A 76 18.49 -5.57 4.30
C PHE A 76 18.06 -6.76 5.16
N TYR A 77 17.56 -7.84 4.55
CA TYR A 77 17.26 -9.10 5.22
C TYR A 77 17.70 -10.27 4.34
N GLU A 78 18.97 -10.23 3.87
CA GLU A 78 19.66 -11.43 3.37
C GLU A 78 19.95 -12.36 4.54
N GLU A 79 18.95 -13.11 5.02
CA GLU A 79 19.20 -14.35 5.78
C GLU A 79 17.95 -15.23 5.99
N ASN A 80 16.90 -15.07 5.17
CA ASN A 80 15.88 -16.10 5.05
C ASN A 80 15.95 -16.70 3.65
N GLU A 81 16.59 -17.87 3.55
CA GLU A 81 16.62 -18.76 2.37
C GLU A 81 15.22 -19.15 1.85
N SER A 82 14.15 -18.66 2.49
CA SER A 82 12.75 -18.86 2.17
C SER A 82 12.08 -17.66 1.47
N ASN A 83 12.83 -16.67 0.95
CA ASN A 83 12.21 -15.64 0.11
C ASN A 83 11.88 -16.18 -1.29
N TRP A 84 10.70 -16.81 -1.41
CA TRP A 84 10.14 -17.30 -2.67
C TRP A 84 9.78 -16.19 -3.68
N PHE A 85 9.89 -14.91 -3.30
CA PHE A 85 9.54 -13.78 -4.16
C PHE A 85 10.79 -13.11 -4.73
N LYS A 86 10.87 -13.02 -6.06
CA LYS A 86 11.95 -12.33 -6.78
C LYS A 86 11.38 -11.18 -7.60
N ASN A 87 12.19 -10.15 -7.84
CA ASN A 87 11.86 -9.01 -8.71
C ASN A 87 10.60 -8.24 -8.26
N VAL A 88 10.45 -8.01 -6.95
CA VAL A 88 9.26 -7.37 -6.40
C VAL A 88 9.23 -5.90 -6.78
N ASN A 89 8.21 -5.48 -7.53
CA ASN A 89 8.01 -4.08 -7.89
C ASN A 89 6.52 -3.74 -7.87
N GLY A 90 6.19 -2.45 -7.88
CA GLY A 90 4.79 -2.07 -7.86
C GLY A 90 4.52 -0.61 -7.58
N LEU A 91 3.24 -0.31 -7.45
CA LEU A 91 2.74 1.03 -7.15
C LEU A 91 1.76 0.99 -5.99
N LYS A 92 1.75 2.08 -5.22
CA LYS A 92 0.79 2.33 -4.15
C LYS A 92 0.11 3.66 -4.38
N LEU A 93 -1.18 3.72 -4.06
CA LEU A 93 -1.93 4.96 -3.95
C LEU A 93 -2.65 4.96 -2.60
N PHE A 94 -2.46 6.03 -1.85
CA PHE A 94 -3.17 6.30 -0.61
C PHE A 94 -4.02 7.55 -0.79
N LEU A 95 -5.27 7.49 -0.32
CA LEU A 95 -6.18 8.63 -0.27
C LEU A 95 -6.56 8.84 1.20
N GLN A 96 -6.31 10.03 1.72
CA GLN A 96 -6.40 10.33 3.14
C GLN A 96 -7.45 11.39 3.40
N TYR A 97 -8.26 11.15 4.43
CA TYR A 97 -9.17 12.15 4.98
C TYR A 97 -8.98 12.23 6.49
N ARG A 98 -8.52 13.40 6.96
CA ARG A 98 -8.20 13.68 8.37
C ARG A 98 -9.26 14.56 9.01
N PHE A 99 -9.56 14.27 10.27
CA PHE A 99 -10.33 15.10 11.17
C PHE A 99 -9.44 15.47 12.35
N TYR A 100 -9.09 16.75 12.48
CA TYR A 100 -8.29 17.25 13.59
C TYR A 100 -9.17 17.42 14.83
N ILE A 101 -8.66 16.94 15.96
CA ILE A 101 -9.31 17.07 17.26
C ILE A 101 -8.83 18.38 17.88
N GLU A 102 -9.77 19.23 18.29
CA GLU A 102 -9.44 20.45 19.03
C GLU A 102 -8.81 20.06 20.38
N GLU A 103 -7.53 20.37 20.53
CA GLU A 103 -6.79 20.11 21.76
C GLU A 103 -6.95 21.30 22.71
N GLY A 104 -7.35 21.05 23.97
CA GLY A 104 -7.46 22.10 24.98
C GLY A 104 -6.10 22.67 25.42
N SER A 105 -6.12 23.70 26.27
CA SER A 105 -4.96 24.48 26.71
C SER A 105 -3.80 23.73 27.41
N GLN A 106 -3.95 22.42 27.66
CA GLN A 106 -2.92 21.57 28.28
C GLN A 106 -2.05 20.80 27.29
N TYR A 107 -2.35 20.88 25.99
CA TYR A 107 -1.58 20.20 24.96
C TYR A 107 -0.43 21.07 24.44
N PRO A 108 0.69 20.47 23.96
CA PRO A 108 1.77 21.22 23.35
C PRO A 108 1.23 22.10 22.22
N SER A 109 1.52 23.41 22.27
CA SER A 109 0.97 24.41 21.36
C SER A 109 1.26 24.15 19.87
N ASN A 110 2.26 23.31 19.59
CA ASN A 110 2.74 23.03 18.24
C ASN A 110 2.39 21.60 17.80
N SER A 111 1.29 21.05 18.31
CA SER A 111 0.86 19.71 17.91
C SER A 111 -0.63 19.60 17.69
N ARG A 112 -1.03 18.70 16.80
CA ARG A 112 -2.44 18.39 16.56
C ARG A 112 -2.67 16.89 16.47
N THR A 113 -3.59 16.38 17.26
CA THR A 113 -4.10 15.01 17.11
C THR A 113 -5.18 14.97 16.05
N PHE A 114 -5.23 13.88 15.30
CA PHE A 114 -6.26 13.66 14.29
C PHE A 114 -6.71 12.21 14.24
N PHE A 115 -7.93 12.03 13.74
CA PHE A 115 -8.44 10.77 13.23
C PHE A 115 -8.35 10.77 11.71
N GLU A 116 -7.95 9.65 11.10
CA GLU A 116 -7.81 9.54 9.64
C GLU A 116 -8.50 8.29 9.11
N ILE A 117 -9.26 8.47 8.03
CA ILE A 117 -9.72 7.39 7.17
C ILE A 117 -8.83 7.38 5.94
N GLU A 118 -8.22 6.24 5.64
CA GLU A 118 -7.32 6.11 4.50
C GLU A 118 -7.68 4.91 3.64
N SER A 119 -7.98 5.16 2.37
CA SER A 119 -8.10 4.11 1.36
C SER A 119 -6.75 3.88 0.71
N ALA A 120 -6.38 2.62 0.55
CA ALA A 120 -5.10 2.24 -0.04
C ALA A 120 -5.28 1.23 -1.18
N PHE A 121 -4.56 1.43 -2.26
CA PHE A 121 -4.53 0.54 -3.41
C PHE A 121 -3.08 0.18 -3.71
N TYR A 122 -2.77 -1.12 -3.65
CA TYR A 122 -1.46 -1.60 -4.03
C TYR A 122 -1.60 -2.47 -5.27
N TYR A 123 -0.70 -2.26 -6.22
CA TYR A 123 -0.46 -3.15 -7.32
C TYR A 123 0.99 -3.62 -7.20
N VAL A 124 1.18 -4.93 -6.99
CA VAL A 124 2.49 -5.54 -6.80
C VAL A 124 2.69 -6.62 -7.83
N ASN A 125 3.83 -6.57 -8.50
CA ASN A 125 4.27 -7.58 -9.43
C ASN A 125 5.51 -8.26 -8.85
N PHE A 126 5.53 -9.59 -8.87
CA PHE A 126 6.68 -10.37 -8.43
C PHE A 126 6.68 -11.74 -9.09
N ASN A 127 7.85 -12.33 -9.20
CA ASN A 127 8.01 -13.72 -9.60
C ASN A 127 7.99 -14.58 -8.35
N SER A 128 7.19 -15.65 -8.39
CA SER A 128 7.23 -16.68 -7.36
C SER A 128 7.38 -18.03 -8.02
N GLU A 129 8.21 -18.87 -7.40
CA GLU A 129 8.20 -20.29 -7.69
C GLU A 129 6.83 -20.85 -7.25
N ARG A 130 6.16 -21.55 -8.16
CA ARG A 130 4.90 -22.22 -7.92
C ARG A 130 5.01 -23.69 -8.25
N ILE A 131 4.22 -24.47 -7.52
CA ILE A 131 4.13 -25.92 -7.67
C ILE A 131 2.75 -26.22 -8.25
N VAL A 132 2.72 -26.93 -9.38
CA VAL A 132 1.50 -27.57 -9.88
C VAL A 132 1.73 -29.06 -9.87
N GLY A 133 0.83 -29.81 -9.23
CA GLY A 133 0.90 -31.25 -9.27
C GLY A 133 -0.33 -31.99 -8.77
N TYR A 134 -0.29 -33.30 -8.96
CA TYR A 134 -1.28 -34.27 -8.50
C TYR A 134 -0.72 -35.03 -7.29
N GLU A 135 -1.53 -35.59 -6.38
CA GLU A 135 -1.09 -36.43 -5.24
C GLU A 135 -1.84 -37.77 -5.25
N CYS A 136 -1.13 -38.88 -5.01
CA CYS A 136 -1.74 -40.20 -4.85
C CYS A 136 -1.51 -40.74 -3.44
N ARG A 137 -2.47 -41.55 -2.96
CA ARG A 137 -2.67 -41.85 -1.55
C ARG A 137 -2.56 -43.32 -1.09
N ASN A 138 -2.23 -44.37 -1.88
CA ASN A 138 -1.96 -45.76 -1.39
C ASN A 138 -1.41 -46.84 -2.39
N GLU A 139 -0.86 -47.94 -1.81
CA GLU A 139 0.01 -49.07 -2.26
C GLU A 139 -0.20 -49.88 -3.59
N PHE A 140 -1.22 -49.61 -4.43
CA PHE A 140 -1.12 -49.88 -5.89
C PHE A 140 -0.85 -48.56 -6.67
N GLY A 141 -0.57 -47.49 -5.93
CA GLY A 141 -0.22 -46.12 -6.30
C GLY A 141 1.28 -45.89 -6.18
N ASP A 142 1.85 -44.72 -5.93
CA ASP A 142 1.33 -43.36 -5.80
C ASP A 142 2.13 -42.47 -6.73
N CYS A 143 1.48 -41.56 -7.46
CA CYS A 143 2.21 -40.54 -8.18
C CYS A 143 1.74 -39.16 -7.78
N GLU A 144 2.55 -38.57 -6.91
CA GLU A 144 2.67 -37.14 -6.79
C GLU A 144 3.42 -36.56 -8.01
N TYR A 145 2.80 -35.67 -8.77
CA TYR A 145 3.39 -35.09 -9.99
C TYR A 145 3.63 -33.60 -9.83
N TYR A 146 4.66 -33.19 -9.10
CA TYR A 146 4.91 -31.76 -8.88
C TYR A 146 5.88 -31.17 -9.90
N ARG A 147 5.46 -30.11 -10.60
CA ARG A 147 6.34 -29.25 -11.40
C ARG A 147 6.49 -27.91 -10.70
N TYR A 148 7.74 -27.52 -10.46
CA TYR A 148 8.12 -26.17 -10.09
C TYR A 148 8.21 -25.32 -11.35
N PHE A 149 7.60 -24.14 -11.35
CA PHE A 149 7.79 -23.15 -12.40
C PHE A 149 7.77 -21.75 -11.78
N ASP A 150 8.58 -20.87 -12.34
CA ASP A 150 8.50 -19.45 -12.03
C ASP A 150 7.26 -18.87 -12.72
N SER A 151 6.37 -18.27 -11.94
CA SER A 151 5.19 -17.58 -12.44
C SER A 151 5.27 -16.11 -12.05
N GLU A 152 5.00 -15.24 -13.02
CA GLU A 152 4.76 -13.83 -12.76
C GLU A 152 3.38 -13.68 -12.11
N ILE A 153 3.35 -13.00 -10.97
CA ILE A 153 2.15 -12.82 -10.18
C ILE A 153 1.86 -11.34 -10.05
N ASN A 154 0.66 -10.97 -10.48
CA ASN A 154 0.08 -9.66 -10.33
C ASN A 154 -0.87 -9.68 -9.14
N ARG A 155 -0.50 -8.97 -8.08
CA ARG A 155 -1.24 -8.88 -6.83
C ARG A 155 -1.87 -7.51 -6.67
N PHE A 156 -3.18 -7.48 -6.46
CA PHE A 156 -3.96 -6.27 -6.18
C PHE A 156 -4.48 -6.28 -4.74
N LEU A 157 -4.22 -5.20 -4.00
CA LEU A 157 -4.51 -5.11 -2.57
C LEU A 157 -5.32 -3.86 -2.22
N PRO A 158 -6.65 -3.82 -2.43
CA PRO A 158 -7.46 -2.75 -1.87
C PRO A 158 -7.50 -2.89 -0.34
N SER A 159 -7.30 -1.78 0.35
CA SER A 159 -7.32 -1.72 1.81
C SER A 159 -8.04 -0.46 2.29
N LEU A 160 -8.60 -0.54 3.49
CA LEU A 160 -9.18 0.58 4.20
C LEU A 160 -8.61 0.62 5.62
N TYR A 161 -8.14 1.79 6.03
CA TYR A 161 -7.49 2.03 7.32
C TYR A 161 -8.23 3.09 8.11
N LEU A 162 -8.36 2.85 9.42
CA LEU A 162 -8.74 3.85 10.41
C LEU A 162 -7.52 4.08 11.30
N LYS A 163 -7.05 5.32 11.36
CA LYS A 163 -5.83 5.70 12.05
C LYS A 163 -6.08 6.83 13.04
N LEU A 164 -5.31 6.81 14.12
CA LEU A 164 -5.09 7.97 14.97
C LEU A 164 -3.67 8.45 14.73
N GLY A 165 -3.48 9.75 14.74
CA GLY A 165 -2.17 10.32 14.50
C GLY A 165 -1.97 11.64 15.22
N LYS A 166 -0.72 12.06 15.24
CA LYS A 166 -0.30 13.32 15.82
C LYS A 166 0.69 14.01 14.89
N GLU A 167 0.41 15.26 14.56
CA GLU A 167 1.31 16.16 13.85
C GLU A 167 2.06 17.02 14.86
N PHE A 168 3.35 17.23 14.61
CA PHE A 168 4.22 18.15 15.33
C PHE A 168 4.70 19.21 14.33
N ASP A 169 4.31 20.46 14.57
CA ASP A 169 4.62 21.60 13.70
C ASP A 169 5.96 22.23 14.13
N PHE A 170 6.95 22.14 13.25
CA PHE A 170 8.29 22.70 13.37
C PHE A 170 8.58 23.55 12.12
N ASP A 171 7.81 24.63 11.93
CA ASP A 171 7.87 25.53 10.77
C ASP A 171 9.28 25.66 10.14
N PRO A 172 9.49 25.26 8.86
CA PRO A 172 8.49 24.82 7.87
C PRO A 172 8.25 23.30 7.83
N LEU A 173 8.82 22.52 8.75
CA LEU A 173 8.71 21.07 8.76
C LEU A 173 7.56 20.60 9.66
N VAL A 174 6.84 19.58 9.21
CA VAL A 174 5.82 18.90 10.01
C VAL A 174 6.17 17.44 10.13
N ILE A 175 6.29 16.92 11.34
CA ILE A 175 6.49 15.49 11.57
C ILE A 175 5.14 14.89 11.94
N THR A 176 4.72 13.85 11.24
CA THR A 176 3.47 13.14 11.51
C THR A 176 3.74 11.72 11.95
N LEU A 177 3.19 11.35 13.10
CA LEU A 177 3.14 9.97 13.58
C LEU A 177 1.72 9.44 13.43
N THR A 178 1.58 8.21 12.94
CA THR A 178 0.27 7.56 12.77
C THR A 178 0.31 6.11 13.23
N GLY A 179 -0.81 5.67 13.79
CA GLY A 179 -1.05 4.28 14.15
C GLY A 179 -2.52 3.92 13.98
N GLY A 180 -2.81 2.76 13.43
CA GLY A 180 -4.17 2.35 13.18
C GLY A 180 -4.32 0.91 12.74
N LEU A 181 -5.58 0.54 12.51
CA LEU A 181 -5.96 -0.79 12.06
C LEU A 181 -6.65 -0.67 10.72
N GLY A 182 -6.49 -1.69 9.89
CA GLY A 182 -7.24 -1.76 8.65
C GLY A 182 -7.56 -3.17 8.22
N VAL A 183 -8.37 -3.21 7.18
CA VAL A 183 -8.75 -4.41 6.47
C VAL A 183 -8.19 -4.32 5.06
N ARG A 184 -7.61 -5.42 4.59
CA ARG A 184 -7.05 -5.56 3.25
C ARG A 184 -7.61 -6.80 2.61
N HIS A 185 -7.98 -6.71 1.35
CA HIS A 185 -8.30 -7.90 0.55
C HIS A 185 -7.15 -8.18 -0.42
N ILE A 186 -6.80 -9.45 -0.60
CA ILE A 186 -5.70 -9.88 -1.47
C ILE A 186 -6.28 -10.60 -2.69
N PHE A 187 -6.10 -10.00 -3.87
CA PHE A 187 -6.40 -10.62 -5.16
C PHE A 187 -5.10 -10.96 -5.87
N ASP A 188 -4.91 -12.23 -6.23
CA ASP A 188 -3.73 -12.69 -6.96
C ASP A 188 -4.17 -13.19 -8.34
N VAL A 189 -3.53 -12.68 -9.38
CA VAL A 189 -3.63 -13.17 -10.74
C VAL A 189 -2.25 -13.68 -11.15
N SER A 190 -2.17 -14.93 -11.55
CA SER A 190 -0.94 -15.58 -11.99
C SER A 190 -1.09 -16.10 -13.39
N ASP A 191 -0.05 -15.95 -14.20
CA ASP A 191 0.02 -16.65 -15.48
C ASP A 191 0.30 -18.13 -15.22
N ILE A 192 -0.73 -18.96 -15.42
CA ILE A 192 -0.59 -20.41 -15.45
C ILE A 192 -0.37 -20.80 -16.92
N PRO A 193 0.73 -21.49 -17.26
CA PRO A 193 0.96 -21.94 -18.63
C PRO A 193 -0.21 -22.81 -19.13
N LYS A 194 -0.68 -22.56 -20.36
CA LYS A 194 -1.87 -23.20 -20.95
C LYS A 194 -1.76 -24.72 -21.13
N ASN A 195 -0.56 -25.29 -21.11
CA ASN A 195 -0.29 -26.72 -21.16
C ASN A 195 0.93 -27.01 -20.27
N PRO A 196 0.73 -27.45 -19.01
CA PRO A 196 1.84 -27.94 -18.21
C PRO A 196 2.16 -29.37 -18.65
N GLU A 197 2.99 -29.53 -19.68
CA GLU A 197 3.60 -30.85 -19.95
C GLU A 197 4.60 -31.16 -18.82
N PRO A 198 4.57 -32.35 -18.21
CA PRO A 198 5.43 -32.68 -17.07
C PRO A 198 6.86 -32.98 -17.54
N ASP A 199 7.85 -32.23 -17.03
CA ASP A 199 9.25 -32.46 -17.40
C ASP A 199 9.93 -33.57 -16.55
N LYS A 200 9.51 -33.77 -15.29
CA LYS A 200 10.13 -34.75 -14.37
C LYS A 200 9.16 -35.23 -13.29
N PHE A 201 9.31 -36.50 -12.90
CA PHE A 201 8.63 -37.13 -11.77
C PHE A 201 9.39 -36.80 -10.48
N PHE A 202 8.69 -36.37 -9.42
CA PHE A 202 9.31 -36.08 -8.11
C PHE A 202 8.45 -36.68 -6.99
N PHE A 203 9.08 -37.30 -6.00
CA PHE A 203 8.45 -38.00 -4.86
C PHE A 203 8.45 -37.17 -3.57
N THR A 204 8.54 -35.85 -3.66
CA THR A 204 8.63 -34.98 -2.48
C THR A 204 7.42 -34.08 -2.39
N ASN A 205 6.73 -34.16 -1.25
CA ASN A 205 5.73 -33.22 -0.76
C ASN A 205 6.27 -31.79 -0.86
N GLY A 206 5.94 -31.10 -1.95
CA GLY A 206 6.12 -29.67 -2.03
C GLY A 206 5.07 -29.02 -1.13
N GLU A 207 5.47 -28.26 -0.12
CA GLU A 207 4.52 -27.45 0.64
C GLU A 207 3.78 -26.55 -0.35
N ALA A 208 2.48 -26.80 -0.54
CA ALA A 208 1.63 -25.95 -1.35
C ALA A 208 1.73 -24.53 -0.79
N ASN A 209 2.32 -23.63 -1.58
CA ASN A 209 2.50 -22.24 -1.19
C ASN A 209 1.11 -21.66 -0.89
N ASN A 210 0.81 -21.50 0.40
CA ASN A 210 -0.39 -20.84 0.91
C ASN A 210 -0.28 -19.33 0.64
N MET A 211 -0.25 -18.95 -0.64
CA MET A 211 -0.60 -17.61 -1.09
C MET A 211 -2.08 -17.43 -0.82
N SER A 212 -2.45 -17.23 0.45
CA SER A 212 -3.85 -17.05 0.81
C SER A 212 -4.31 -15.68 0.33
N SER A 213 -4.99 -15.71 -0.83
CA SER A 213 -5.96 -14.71 -1.24
C SER A 213 -7.04 -14.56 -0.17
N GLY A 214 -7.63 -13.38 -0.08
CA GLY A 214 -8.72 -13.12 0.85
C GLY A 214 -8.46 -11.95 1.79
N THR A 215 -9.34 -11.81 2.77
CA THR A 215 -9.39 -10.65 3.68
C THR A 215 -8.47 -10.87 4.88
N ARG A 216 -7.63 -9.87 5.17
CA ARG A 216 -6.75 -9.84 6.35
C ARG A 216 -6.92 -8.54 7.10
N PHE A 217 -6.76 -8.62 8.42
CA PHE A 217 -6.62 -7.45 9.29
C PHE A 217 -5.15 -7.13 9.46
N ASN A 218 -4.78 -5.86 9.42
CA ASN A 218 -3.41 -5.45 9.60
C ASN A 218 -3.29 -4.18 10.43
N LEU A 219 -2.25 -4.15 11.26
CA LEU A 219 -1.76 -2.94 11.90
C LEU A 219 -1.10 -2.07 10.82
N ARG A 220 -1.26 -0.74 10.94
CA ARG A 220 -0.60 0.25 10.10
C ARG A 220 0.02 1.31 10.99
N LEU A 221 1.34 1.43 10.89
CA LEU A 221 2.13 2.45 11.57
C LEU A 221 2.83 3.29 10.49
N GLY A 222 2.98 4.58 10.74
CA GLY A 222 3.60 5.47 9.76
C GLY A 222 4.26 6.67 10.39
N ILE A 223 5.42 7.03 9.85
CA ILE A 223 6.12 8.29 10.11
C ILE A 223 6.18 9.03 8.78
N LEU A 224 5.72 10.28 8.77
CA LEU A 224 5.78 11.15 7.60
C LEU A 224 6.52 12.44 7.97
N VAL A 225 7.28 12.95 7.01
CA VAL A 225 7.87 14.28 7.10
C VAL A 225 7.23 15.14 6.02
N GLY A 226 6.62 16.23 6.44
CA GLY A 226 5.98 17.22 5.58
C GLY A 226 6.77 18.52 5.54
N TYR A 227 6.73 19.21 4.40
CA TYR A 227 7.17 20.59 4.25
C TYR A 227 5.95 21.48 4.00
N LYS A 228 5.78 22.52 4.82
CA LYS A 228 4.69 23.50 4.81
C LYS A 228 5.03 24.64 3.85
N PHE A 229 4.10 24.94 2.94
CA PHE A 229 4.22 26.03 1.97
C PHE A 229 2.86 26.65 1.64
#